data_AF-J9C8M6-F1
#
_entry.id   AF-J9C8M6-F1
#
_cell.length_a   1.000
_cell.length_b   1.000
_cell.length_c   1.000
_cell.angle_alpha   90.00
_cell.angle_beta   90.00
_cell.angle_gamma   90.00
#
_symmetry.space_group_name_H-M   'P 1'
#
loop_
_entity.id
_entity.type
_entity.pdbx_description
1 polymer ?
#
loop_
_entity_poly.entity_id
_entity_poly.type
_entity_poly.pdbx_seq_one_letter_code
_entity_poly.pdbx_strand_id
1 'polypeptide(L)'
;MKLIIAEKPDQGLALVSQFKYRRKDGYLEVEANELFPNGAYCTWAIGHLTQLCNPEHYHAEWKKWSLNTLPMIPERFQFEVTKSKYKQFNVVKQLLHNPQVTEIIHAGDAGREGELIVRNIINLCNVQKPMKRLWISSLTKQAIYQGFKNLLDEADTINTYYEAYTRSCADWVVGMNASRVFSILLKKKGMNDVFSAGRVQTPTLALIVKREKEIENFKSEPFWEVFATFNIEGKKYEGKWEKDNESRLNDPDLANKIAAFCQNKPAVVKEMKTERKEFQPPFLFNLSALQATANKAFKFSPKKTLDITQALYQKGIVSYPRSDSNYVTQGEAATFPDILQKLSQFDEYKGLLPAPIESIMNNKRYVNEKKVTDHYAIIPTEQVTNPSKLSGDEKKIYDMIVRRLIAAHYEVAIFDYTTITTLVDERAAFISKGKQQIQEGWRKVIFQDDKDDETILPIVAEGEQGKVVKVKVKEGKTQPPKRYTEGQLITLMKTAGKYLENEELEKVLKKTEGLGTVSTKNICA
;
A
#
# COMPACT_ATOMS: atom_id res chain seq x y z
N MET A 1 10.89 -35.80 19.26
CA MET A 1 9.80 -35.08 18.56
C MET A 1 10.28 -33.70 18.17
N LYS A 2 9.72 -33.12 17.10
CA LYS A 2 9.98 -31.73 16.70
C LYS A 2 8.96 -30.79 17.33
N LEU A 3 9.34 -29.54 17.60
CA LEU A 3 8.44 -28.47 18.04
C LEU A 3 8.35 -27.37 16.98
N ILE A 4 7.19 -27.22 16.36
CA ILE A 4 6.88 -26.17 15.39
C ILE A 4 6.31 -24.97 16.16
N ILE A 5 6.87 -23.78 15.95
CA ILE A 5 6.41 -22.53 16.59
C ILE A 5 5.98 -21.53 15.51
N ALA A 6 4.67 -21.36 15.33
CA ALA A 6 4.09 -20.39 14.40
C ALA A 6 3.91 -19.00 15.04
N GLU A 7 3.65 -17.96 14.24
CA GLU A 7 3.40 -16.61 14.75
C GLU A 7 1.98 -16.44 15.32
N LYS A 8 1.02 -17.18 14.78
CA LYS A 8 -0.42 -17.02 15.05
C LYS A 8 -1.14 -18.38 15.12
N PRO A 9 -2.26 -18.49 15.85
CA PRO A 9 -3.03 -19.74 15.95
C PRO A 9 -3.47 -20.29 14.59
N ASP A 10 -4.02 -19.46 13.72
CA ASP A 10 -4.54 -19.89 12.42
C ASP A 10 -3.43 -20.38 11.49
N GLN A 11 -2.25 -19.76 11.55
CA GLN A 11 -1.06 -20.24 10.86
C GLN A 11 -0.63 -21.61 11.40
N GLY A 12 -0.53 -21.77 12.72
CA GLY A 12 -0.20 -23.04 13.35
C GLY A 12 -1.16 -24.16 12.96
N LEU A 13 -2.46 -23.86 12.89
CA LEU A 13 -3.48 -24.77 12.41
C LEU A 13 -3.31 -25.11 10.93
N ALA A 14 -3.12 -24.11 10.07
CA ALA A 14 -2.95 -24.31 8.63
C ALA A 14 -1.76 -25.24 8.32
N LEU A 15 -0.62 -25.02 8.99
CA LEU A 15 0.60 -25.80 8.83
C LEU A 15 0.42 -27.31 9.07
N VAL A 16 -0.51 -27.69 9.95
CA VAL A 16 -0.71 -29.10 10.32
C VAL A 16 -2.05 -29.68 9.89
N SER A 17 -2.93 -28.87 9.29
CA SER A 17 -4.30 -29.24 8.90
C SER A 17 -4.36 -30.41 7.92
N GLN A 18 -3.28 -30.64 7.16
CA GLN A 18 -3.15 -31.75 6.22
C GLN A 18 -2.75 -33.09 6.87
N PHE A 19 -2.40 -33.09 8.17
CA PHE A 19 -2.01 -34.28 8.91
C PHE A 19 -3.09 -34.67 9.92
N LYS A 20 -2.98 -35.88 10.49
CA LYS A 20 -3.74 -36.24 11.69
C LYS A 20 -3.14 -35.55 12.90
N TYR A 21 -3.96 -34.85 13.68
CA TYR A 21 -3.53 -34.14 14.88
C TYR A 21 -4.58 -34.17 15.99
N ARG A 22 -4.15 -34.04 17.24
CA ARG A 22 -5.00 -33.86 18.43
C ARG A 22 -4.87 -32.45 18.96
N ARG A 23 -6.00 -31.84 19.32
CA ARG A 23 -6.04 -30.49 19.91
C ARG A 23 -5.76 -30.54 21.40
N LYS A 24 -4.93 -29.61 21.87
CA LYS A 24 -4.63 -29.34 23.29
C LYS A 24 -4.77 -27.84 23.55
N ASP A 25 -4.74 -27.43 24.81
CA ASP A 25 -4.81 -26.00 25.16
C ASP A 25 -3.51 -25.29 24.77
N GLY A 26 -3.57 -24.47 23.71
CA GLY A 26 -2.44 -23.67 23.22
C GLY A 26 -1.46 -24.39 22.27
N TYR A 27 -1.72 -25.65 21.90
CA TYR A 27 -0.91 -26.39 20.91
C TYR A 27 -1.66 -27.57 20.29
N LEU A 28 -1.06 -28.18 19.27
CA LEU A 28 -1.53 -29.36 18.54
C LEU A 28 -0.47 -30.46 18.62
N GLU A 29 -0.91 -31.70 18.79
CA GLU A 29 -0.07 -32.90 18.70
C GLU A 29 -0.26 -33.54 17.34
N VAL A 30 0.75 -33.48 16.49
CA VAL A 30 0.76 -34.10 15.17
C VAL A 30 1.19 -35.56 15.31
N GLU A 31 0.38 -36.48 14.80
CA GLU A 31 0.70 -37.90 14.77
C GLU A 31 1.86 -38.20 13.82
N ALA A 32 2.50 -39.36 14.02
CA ALA A 32 3.57 -39.83 13.15
C ALA A 32 3.14 -39.85 11.68
N ASN A 33 3.97 -39.28 10.81
CA ASN A 33 3.75 -39.23 9.36
C ASN A 33 5.08 -39.12 8.60
N GLU A 34 5.04 -39.06 7.27
CA GLU A 34 6.22 -39.01 6.40
C GLU A 34 7.20 -37.87 6.77
N LEU A 35 6.68 -36.67 7.10
CA LEU A 35 7.50 -35.51 7.45
C LEU A 35 7.91 -35.49 8.93
N PHE A 36 7.10 -36.10 9.79
CA PHE A 36 7.33 -36.18 11.23
C PHE A 36 7.20 -37.64 11.71
N PRO A 37 8.20 -38.51 11.49
CA PRO A 37 8.09 -39.95 11.81
C PRO A 37 7.85 -40.25 13.30
N ASN A 38 8.33 -39.37 14.18
CA ASN A 38 8.14 -39.46 15.63
C ASN A 38 6.96 -38.58 16.13
N GLY A 39 6.14 -38.05 15.22
CA GLY A 39 5.20 -36.98 15.51
C GLY A 39 5.87 -35.64 15.82
N ALA A 40 5.05 -34.60 16.01
CA ALA A 40 5.49 -33.25 16.33
C ALA A 40 4.50 -32.52 17.25
N TYR A 41 5.00 -31.52 17.97
CA TYR A 41 4.14 -30.52 18.59
C TYR A 41 4.09 -29.29 17.69
N CYS A 42 2.90 -28.71 17.48
CA CYS A 42 2.75 -27.43 16.82
C CYS A 42 2.08 -26.44 17.77
N THR A 43 2.79 -25.39 18.14
CA THR A 43 2.28 -24.29 18.95
C THR A 43 2.45 -22.97 18.20
N TRP A 44 2.01 -21.88 18.81
CA TRP A 44 2.01 -20.56 18.19
C TRP A 44 2.23 -19.46 19.22
N ALA A 45 2.69 -18.33 18.72
CA ALA A 45 2.59 -17.05 19.37
C ALA A 45 1.19 -16.43 19.14
N ILE A 46 0.98 -15.22 19.66
CA ILE A 46 -0.23 -14.42 19.41
C ILE A 46 0.26 -13.04 18.98
N GLY A 47 0.97 -13.00 17.85
CA GLY A 47 1.95 -11.95 17.57
C GLY A 47 3.03 -11.93 18.66
N HIS A 48 3.61 -10.76 18.95
CA HIS A 48 4.62 -10.59 20.01
C HIS A 48 4.11 -11.08 21.39
N LEU A 49 4.65 -12.20 21.91
CA LEU A 49 4.42 -12.63 23.30
C LEU A 49 5.31 -11.87 24.29
N THR A 50 6.35 -11.23 23.78
CA THR A 50 7.38 -10.51 24.53
C THR A 50 7.41 -9.05 24.10
N GLN A 51 7.92 -8.18 24.95
CA GLN A 51 8.09 -6.75 24.70
C GLN A 51 9.39 -6.26 25.33
N LEU A 52 9.94 -5.16 24.83
CA LEU A 52 11.09 -4.52 25.47
C LEU A 52 10.69 -4.03 26.87
N CYS A 53 11.59 -4.20 27.84
CA CYS A 53 11.36 -3.70 29.19
C CYS A 53 11.19 -2.18 29.22
N ASN A 54 10.37 -1.69 30.15
CA ASN A 54 10.24 -0.25 30.41
C ASN A 54 11.53 0.33 31.04
N PRO A 55 11.77 1.65 30.94
CA PRO A 55 12.98 2.27 31.46
C PRO A 55 13.29 1.93 32.93
N GLU A 56 12.28 1.92 33.80
CA GLU A 56 12.45 1.64 35.24
C GLU A 56 12.92 0.21 35.56
N HIS A 57 12.87 -0.70 34.60
CA HIS A 57 13.43 -2.05 34.74
C HIS A 57 14.96 -2.04 34.74
N TYR A 58 15.56 -1.13 33.96
CA TYR A 58 17.01 -0.99 33.86
C TYR A 58 17.55 -0.18 35.05
N HIS A 59 16.90 0.95 35.34
CA HIS A 59 17.32 1.88 36.39
C HIS A 59 16.08 2.48 37.07
N ALA A 60 15.95 2.32 38.39
CA ALA A 60 14.75 2.76 39.12
C ALA A 60 14.49 4.27 38.98
N GLU A 61 15.53 5.09 38.87
CA GLU A 61 15.48 6.53 38.66
C GLU A 61 14.82 6.92 37.33
N TRP A 62 14.85 6.05 36.32
CA TRP A 62 14.18 6.27 35.03
C TRP A 62 12.65 6.15 35.13
N LYS A 63 12.10 5.75 36.28
CA LYS A 63 10.66 5.83 36.53
C LYS A 63 10.17 7.29 36.57
N LYS A 64 10.96 8.20 37.15
CA LYS A 64 10.63 9.62 37.23
C LYS A 64 11.13 10.34 35.99
N TRP A 65 10.24 11.03 35.29
CA TRP A 65 10.59 11.79 34.09
C TRP A 65 11.34 13.07 34.49
N SER A 66 12.61 13.16 34.12
CA SER A 66 13.49 14.29 34.39
C SER A 66 14.41 14.53 33.19
N LEU A 67 14.79 15.78 32.93
CA LEU A 67 15.78 16.07 31.87
C LEU A 67 17.17 15.56 32.25
N ASN A 68 17.47 15.46 33.54
CA ASN A 68 18.79 15.03 34.04
C ASN A 68 19.04 13.54 33.84
N THR A 69 18.00 12.75 33.56
CA THR A 69 18.10 11.30 33.33
C THR A 69 18.06 10.93 31.84
N LEU A 70 18.10 11.93 30.94
CA LEU A 70 18.05 11.74 29.49
C LEU A 70 19.43 12.03 28.86
N PRO A 71 19.82 11.28 27.81
CA PRO A 71 19.10 10.16 27.22
C PRO A 71 19.25 8.86 28.03
N MET A 72 18.16 8.09 28.11
CA MET A 72 18.15 6.72 28.62
C MET A 72 18.60 5.78 27.50
N ILE A 73 19.75 5.15 27.69
CA ILE A 73 20.31 4.18 26.75
C ILE A 73 20.75 2.96 27.57
N PRO A 74 20.00 1.85 27.55
CA PRO A 74 20.42 0.61 28.19
C PRO A 74 21.73 0.08 27.58
N GLU A 75 22.63 -0.46 28.40
CA GLU A 75 23.81 -1.18 27.90
C GLU A 75 23.42 -2.41 27.07
N ARG A 76 22.36 -3.11 27.51
CA ARG A 76 21.77 -4.25 26.81
C ARG A 76 20.25 -4.22 26.94
N PHE A 77 19.56 -4.23 25.81
CA PHE A 77 18.09 -4.30 25.81
C PHE A 77 17.61 -5.65 26.31
N GLN A 78 16.61 -5.61 27.19
CA GLN A 78 15.99 -6.77 27.81
C GLN A 78 14.53 -6.88 27.34
N PHE A 79 14.05 -8.11 27.24
CA PHE A 79 12.65 -8.42 26.94
C PHE A 79 11.96 -9.04 28.15
N GLU A 80 10.69 -8.71 28.31
CA GLU A 80 9.79 -9.33 29.28
C GLU A 80 8.56 -9.92 28.57
N VAL A 81 7.86 -10.82 29.25
CA VAL A 81 6.60 -11.38 28.73
C VAL A 81 5.50 -10.33 28.86
N THR A 82 4.76 -10.10 27.77
CA THR A 82 3.59 -9.23 27.82
C THR A 82 2.54 -9.83 28.77
N LYS A 83 2.11 -9.06 29.77
CA LYS A 83 1.26 -9.56 30.88
C LYS A 83 0.00 -10.31 30.42
N SER A 84 -0.68 -9.81 29.40
CA SER A 84 -1.90 -10.43 28.86
C SER A 84 -1.65 -11.76 28.12
N LYS A 85 -0.39 -12.12 27.87
CA LYS A 85 0.01 -13.27 27.04
C LYS A 85 0.79 -14.34 27.82
N TYR A 86 0.88 -14.23 29.14
CA TYR A 86 1.56 -15.20 30.01
C TYR A 86 1.08 -16.64 29.80
N LYS A 87 -0.24 -16.86 29.65
CA LYS A 87 -0.80 -18.20 29.47
C LYS A 87 -0.15 -18.90 28.27
N GLN A 88 -0.19 -18.26 27.10
CA GLN A 88 0.38 -18.85 25.88
C GLN A 88 1.91 -18.97 25.96
N PHE A 89 2.60 -17.96 26.51
CA PHE A 89 4.04 -18.04 26.70
C PHE A 89 4.44 -19.25 27.56
N ASN A 90 3.71 -19.54 28.64
CA ASN A 90 3.96 -20.68 29.50
C ASN A 90 3.75 -22.02 28.77
N VAL A 91 2.75 -22.12 27.89
CA VAL A 91 2.57 -23.31 27.03
C VAL A 91 3.79 -23.52 26.13
N VAL A 92 4.23 -22.47 25.42
CA VAL A 92 5.40 -22.55 24.55
C VAL A 92 6.66 -22.90 25.35
N LYS A 93 6.86 -22.28 26.53
CA LYS A 93 7.96 -22.57 27.45
C LYS A 93 7.97 -24.03 27.92
N GLN A 94 6.82 -24.57 28.31
CA GLN A 94 6.69 -25.97 28.72
C GLN A 94 7.09 -26.93 27.59
N LEU A 95 6.63 -26.67 26.36
CA LEU A 95 6.99 -27.47 25.18
C LEU A 95 8.48 -27.33 24.84
N LEU A 96 9.04 -26.13 24.93
CA LEU A 96 10.47 -25.88 24.70
C LEU A 96 11.35 -26.64 25.69
N HIS A 97 10.95 -26.74 26.97
CA HIS A 97 11.68 -27.50 27.99
C HIS A 97 11.36 -29.00 28.01
N ASN A 98 10.34 -29.47 27.26
CA ASN A 98 9.99 -30.89 27.21
C ASN A 98 11.20 -31.72 26.70
N PRO A 99 11.70 -32.72 27.45
CA PRO A 99 12.83 -33.56 27.04
C PRO A 99 12.60 -34.34 25.74
N GLN A 100 11.34 -34.65 25.40
CA GLN A 100 10.99 -35.33 24.15
C GLN A 100 11.17 -34.43 22.92
N VAL A 101 11.23 -33.11 23.09
CA VAL A 101 11.51 -32.17 22.01
C VAL A 101 13.02 -32.09 21.79
N THR A 102 13.48 -32.52 20.63
CA THR A 102 14.91 -32.59 20.27
C THR A 102 15.33 -31.54 19.25
N GLU A 103 14.38 -30.94 18.54
CA GLU A 103 14.61 -29.93 17.48
C GLU A 103 13.42 -28.96 17.43
N ILE A 104 13.72 -27.68 17.20
CA ILE A 104 12.74 -26.60 17.01
C ILE A 104 12.61 -26.29 15.52
N ILE A 105 11.38 -26.11 15.03
CA ILE A 105 11.09 -25.54 13.73
C ILE A 105 10.48 -24.16 13.94
N HIS A 106 11.26 -23.13 13.62
CA HIS A 106 10.77 -21.76 13.55
C HIS A 106 9.83 -21.62 12.35
N ALA A 107 8.55 -21.37 12.61
CA ALA A 107 7.51 -21.25 11.60
C ALA A 107 6.76 -19.91 11.66
N GLY A 108 7.40 -18.85 12.19
CA GLY A 108 6.90 -17.48 12.06
C GLY A 108 6.86 -17.01 10.59
N ASP A 109 6.14 -15.92 10.32
CA ASP A 109 6.01 -15.36 8.96
C ASP A 109 7.39 -15.12 8.32
N ALA A 110 7.49 -15.27 7.00
CA ALA A 110 8.74 -15.24 6.22
C ALA A 110 9.32 -13.83 6.07
N GLY A 111 9.64 -13.18 7.20
CA GLY A 111 10.15 -11.82 7.25
C GLY A 111 10.64 -11.38 8.62
N ARG A 112 10.95 -10.09 8.71
CA ARG A 112 11.63 -9.46 9.87
C ARG A 112 10.89 -9.65 11.18
N GLU A 113 9.59 -9.38 11.18
CA GLU A 113 8.77 -9.50 12.40
C GLU A 113 8.61 -10.96 12.84
N GLY A 114 8.42 -11.88 11.89
CA GLY A 114 8.29 -13.30 12.18
C GLY A 114 9.55 -13.89 12.84
N GLU A 115 10.73 -13.47 12.37
CA GLU A 115 12.03 -13.79 12.99
C GLU A 115 12.13 -13.29 14.43
N LEU A 116 11.76 -12.02 14.67
CA LEU A 116 11.80 -11.40 15.99
C LEU A 116 10.89 -12.11 16.99
N ILE A 117 9.66 -12.43 16.59
CA ILE A 117 8.63 -13.00 17.47
C ILE A 117 9.09 -14.34 18.05
N VAL A 118 9.47 -15.29 17.19
CA VAL A 118 9.78 -16.65 17.63
C VAL A 118 11.11 -16.70 18.36
N ARG A 119 12.15 -16.02 17.84
CA ARG A 119 13.48 -16.03 18.47
C ARG A 119 13.47 -15.35 19.84
N ASN A 120 12.73 -14.27 20.05
CA ASN A 120 12.63 -13.66 21.37
C ASN A 120 11.97 -14.59 22.40
N ILE A 121 10.97 -15.39 21.98
CA ILE A 121 10.36 -16.39 22.87
C ILE A 121 11.38 -17.45 23.29
N ILE A 122 12.14 -17.99 22.33
CA ILE A 122 13.17 -19.01 22.57
C ILE A 122 14.28 -18.45 23.47
N ASN A 123 14.79 -17.25 23.15
CA ASN A 123 15.82 -16.56 23.93
C ASN A 123 15.38 -16.32 25.38
N LEU A 124 14.13 -15.88 25.60
CA LEU A 124 13.60 -15.64 26.94
C LEU A 124 13.35 -16.95 27.73
N CYS A 125 13.18 -18.08 27.04
CA CYS A 125 13.12 -19.41 27.67
C CYS A 125 14.50 -20.00 27.96
N ASN A 126 15.58 -19.39 27.46
CA ASN A 126 16.97 -19.85 27.64
C ASN A 126 17.19 -21.30 27.20
N VAL A 127 16.67 -21.66 26.01
CA VAL A 127 16.78 -23.01 25.42
C VAL A 127 17.75 -23.01 24.25
N GLN A 128 18.62 -24.01 24.18
CA GLN A 128 19.70 -24.16 23.18
C GLN A 128 19.52 -25.41 22.29
N LYS A 129 18.28 -25.78 22.00
CA LYS A 129 17.99 -26.94 21.13
C LYS A 129 18.27 -26.58 19.66
N PRO A 130 18.72 -27.54 18.82
CA PRO A 130 18.88 -27.33 17.40
C PRO A 130 17.61 -26.71 16.77
N MET A 131 17.79 -25.74 15.89
CA MET A 131 16.70 -25.03 15.25
C MET A 131 16.82 -25.04 13.73
N LYS A 132 15.69 -25.28 13.07
CA LYS A 132 15.49 -25.16 11.62
C LYS A 132 14.43 -24.11 11.32
N ARG A 133 14.43 -23.57 10.11
CA ARG A 133 13.55 -22.46 9.71
C ARG A 133 12.63 -22.84 8.54
N LEU A 134 11.32 -22.79 8.78
CA LEU A 134 10.30 -22.96 7.73
C LEU A 134 10.01 -21.63 7.05
N TRP A 135 10.54 -21.37 5.86
CA TRP A 135 10.40 -20.08 5.17
C TRP A 135 9.39 -20.14 4.02
N ILE A 136 8.11 -19.89 4.32
CA ILE A 136 7.02 -19.91 3.33
C ILE A 136 6.13 -18.66 3.43
N SER A 137 5.70 -18.13 2.29
CA SER A 137 4.75 -17.00 2.19
C SER A 137 3.33 -17.45 1.76
N SER A 138 3.16 -18.73 1.40
CA SER A 138 1.87 -19.34 1.02
C SER A 138 1.54 -20.49 1.97
N LEU A 139 0.26 -20.57 2.37
CA LEU A 139 -0.27 -21.62 3.26
C LEU A 139 -1.07 -22.68 2.48
N THR A 140 -0.86 -22.79 1.16
CA THR A 140 -1.41 -23.91 0.37
C THR A 140 -0.77 -25.23 0.81
N LYS A 141 -1.51 -26.34 0.69
CA LYS A 141 -1.02 -27.68 1.09
C LYS A 141 0.33 -28.02 0.44
N GLN A 142 0.47 -27.73 -0.85
CA GLN A 142 1.70 -27.97 -1.60
C GLN A 142 2.86 -27.11 -1.09
N ALA A 143 2.65 -25.81 -0.87
CA ALA A 143 3.69 -24.92 -0.36
C ALA A 143 4.14 -25.33 1.05
N ILE A 144 3.21 -25.70 1.93
CA ILE A 144 3.51 -26.17 3.29
C ILE A 144 4.33 -27.47 3.23
N TYR A 145 3.89 -28.45 2.43
CA TYR A 145 4.59 -29.73 2.32
C TYR A 145 6.02 -29.57 1.79
N GLN A 146 6.20 -28.77 0.72
CA GLN A 146 7.54 -28.48 0.18
C GLN A 146 8.38 -27.66 1.16
N GLY A 147 7.79 -26.72 1.90
CA GLY A 147 8.48 -25.94 2.92
C GLY A 147 9.05 -26.82 4.04
N PHE A 148 8.28 -27.82 4.52
CA PHE A 148 8.78 -28.75 5.53
C PHE A 148 9.87 -29.70 5.01
N LYS A 149 9.87 -30.02 3.70
CA LYS A 149 10.97 -30.79 3.09
C LYS A 149 12.25 -29.97 2.94
N ASN A 150 12.12 -28.66 2.74
CA ASN A 150 13.23 -27.74 2.44
C ASN A 150 13.42 -26.70 3.54
N LEU A 151 13.58 -27.15 4.79
CA LEU A 151 13.85 -26.25 5.92
C LEU A 151 15.23 -25.60 5.78
N LEU A 152 15.30 -24.29 6.03
CA LEU A 152 16.55 -23.54 6.05
C LEU A 152 17.30 -23.74 7.37
N ASP A 153 18.58 -23.43 7.34
CA ASP A 153 19.40 -23.35 8.54
C ASP A 153 19.16 -22.02 9.26
N GLU A 154 19.38 -22.02 10.57
CA GLU A 154 19.23 -20.81 11.38
C GLU A 154 20.10 -19.65 10.87
N ALA A 155 21.31 -19.96 10.41
CA ALA A 155 22.30 -19.00 9.95
C ALA A 155 21.86 -18.23 8.70
N ASP A 156 20.98 -18.82 7.87
CA ASP A 156 20.46 -18.18 6.66
C ASP A 156 19.59 -16.96 6.97
N THR A 157 19.10 -16.88 8.21
CA THR A 157 17.97 -16.04 8.59
C THR A 157 18.25 -15.17 9.82
N ILE A 158 19.35 -15.43 10.53
CA ILE A 158 19.75 -14.71 11.75
C ILE A 158 19.97 -13.20 11.54
N ASN A 159 20.45 -12.78 10.37
CA ASN A 159 20.64 -11.35 10.10
C ASN A 159 19.31 -10.60 9.99
N THR A 160 18.26 -11.27 9.50
CA THR A 160 16.89 -10.74 9.44
C THR A 160 16.33 -10.52 10.85
N TYR A 161 16.66 -11.40 11.80
CA TYR A 161 16.38 -11.20 13.23
C TYR A 161 17.09 -9.96 13.78
N TYR A 162 18.40 -9.83 13.54
CA TYR A 162 19.16 -8.69 14.04
C TYR A 162 18.68 -7.37 13.45
N GLU A 163 18.24 -7.35 12.19
CA GLU A 163 17.60 -6.18 11.58
C GLU A 163 16.33 -5.77 12.36
N ALA A 164 15.42 -6.72 12.61
CA ALA A 164 14.19 -6.49 13.34
C ALA A 164 14.44 -6.05 14.79
N TYR A 165 15.35 -6.72 15.49
CA TYR A 165 15.74 -6.38 16.85
C TYR A 165 16.34 -4.98 16.94
N THR A 166 17.27 -4.64 16.03
CA THR A 166 17.91 -3.32 15.98
C THR A 166 16.87 -2.22 15.75
N ARG A 167 15.90 -2.48 14.85
CA ARG A 167 14.79 -1.56 14.62
C ARG A 167 13.98 -1.32 15.90
N SER A 168 13.59 -2.38 16.62
CA SER A 168 12.82 -2.25 17.87
C SER A 168 13.60 -1.45 18.92
N CYS A 169 14.89 -1.73 19.08
CA CYS A 169 15.76 -1.03 20.03
C CYS A 169 15.90 0.45 19.66
N ALA A 170 16.16 0.76 18.38
CA ALA A 170 16.26 2.14 17.93
C ALA A 170 14.93 2.90 18.07
N ASP A 171 13.78 2.23 17.89
CA ASP A 171 12.45 2.85 18.06
C ASP A 171 12.22 3.17 19.53
N TRP A 172 12.63 2.27 20.42
CA TRP A 172 12.59 2.48 21.87
C TRP A 172 13.48 3.67 22.27
N VAL A 173 14.73 3.73 21.81
CA VAL A 173 15.67 4.82 22.16
C VAL A 173 15.10 6.17 21.73
N VAL A 174 14.70 6.31 20.47
CA VAL A 174 14.16 7.58 19.98
C VAL A 174 12.84 7.90 20.65
N GLY A 175 11.92 6.93 20.71
CA GLY A 175 10.57 7.12 21.21
C GLY A 175 10.53 7.48 22.70
N MET A 176 11.22 6.72 23.55
CA MET A 176 11.23 6.92 24.99
C MET A 176 11.91 8.24 25.35
N ASN A 177 13.02 8.58 24.70
CA ASN A 177 13.74 9.81 25.02
C ASN A 177 13.03 11.04 24.49
N ALA A 178 12.69 11.08 23.20
CA ALA A 178 12.07 12.25 22.59
C ALA A 178 10.72 12.58 23.23
N SER A 179 9.86 11.57 23.45
CA SER A 179 8.55 11.79 24.08
C SER A 179 8.68 12.38 25.48
N ARG A 180 9.66 11.92 26.27
CA ARG A 180 9.93 12.47 27.60
C ARG A 180 10.46 13.89 27.56
N VAL A 181 11.41 14.19 26.66
CA VAL A 181 11.91 15.57 26.46
C VAL A 181 10.76 16.51 26.14
N PHE A 182 9.97 16.20 25.10
CA PHE A 182 8.86 17.08 24.67
C PHE A 182 7.81 17.25 25.76
N SER A 183 7.40 16.17 26.41
CA SER A 183 6.39 16.23 27.48
C SER A 183 6.88 17.07 28.67
N ILE A 184 8.14 16.92 29.10
CA ILE A 184 8.70 17.72 30.21
C ILE A 184 8.76 19.21 29.83
N LEU A 185 9.23 19.53 28.62
CA LEU A 185 9.38 20.92 28.17
C LEU A 185 8.02 21.61 27.95
N LEU A 186 7.03 20.90 27.41
CA LEU A 186 5.68 21.44 27.19
C LEU A 186 4.91 21.56 28.51
N LYS A 187 5.14 20.66 29.47
CA LYS A 187 4.62 20.80 30.84
C LYS A 187 5.12 22.07 31.51
N LYS A 188 6.39 22.45 31.32
CA LYS A 188 6.93 23.74 31.80
C LYS A 188 6.24 24.96 31.17
N LYS A 189 5.60 24.80 30.01
CA LYS A 189 4.78 25.82 29.34
C LYS A 189 3.29 25.74 29.68
N GLY A 190 2.90 24.92 30.66
CA GLY A 190 1.50 24.78 31.11
C GLY A 190 0.69 23.70 30.39
N MET A 191 1.29 22.89 29.51
CA MET A 191 0.59 21.80 28.83
C MET A 191 0.72 20.49 29.62
N ASN A 192 -0.37 20.04 30.25
CA ASN A 192 -0.37 18.86 31.12
C ASN A 192 -0.77 17.57 30.36
N ASP A 193 -0.10 17.29 29.25
CA ASP A 193 -0.31 16.07 28.43
C ASP A 193 1.00 15.35 28.11
N VAL A 194 0.89 14.11 27.64
CA VAL A 194 2.03 13.35 27.08
C VAL A 194 2.10 13.60 25.59
N PHE A 195 3.24 14.14 25.15
CA PHE A 195 3.51 14.42 23.75
C PHE A 195 4.45 13.36 23.19
N SER A 196 3.89 12.39 22.48
CA SER A 196 4.67 11.34 21.84
C SER A 196 5.49 11.88 20.67
N ALA A 197 6.74 11.43 20.59
CA ALA A 197 7.62 11.70 19.47
C ALA A 197 8.32 10.40 19.06
N GLY A 198 8.54 10.21 17.76
CA GLY A 198 9.16 9.00 17.24
C GLY A 198 9.52 9.11 15.77
N ARG A 199 10.39 8.22 15.29
CA ARG A 199 11.00 8.32 13.95
C ARG A 199 9.99 8.22 12.79
N VAL A 200 8.77 7.75 13.04
CA VAL A 200 7.70 7.63 12.03
C VAL A 200 6.62 8.69 12.26
N GLN A 201 6.00 8.72 13.44
CA GLN A 201 4.90 9.66 13.74
C GLN A 201 5.31 11.13 13.58
N THR A 202 6.53 11.50 14.00
CA THR A 202 6.96 12.90 14.01
C THR A 202 7.24 13.41 12.60
N PRO A 203 7.97 12.69 11.71
CA PRO A 203 8.06 13.07 10.30
C PRO A 203 6.71 13.10 9.58
N THR A 204 5.79 12.17 9.88
CA THR A 204 4.43 12.21 9.31
C THR A 204 3.70 13.50 9.71
N LEU A 205 3.74 13.88 10.99
CA LEU A 205 3.19 15.14 11.47
C LEU A 205 3.86 16.35 10.80
N ALA A 206 5.18 16.31 10.61
CA ALA A 206 5.92 17.39 9.96
C ALA A 206 5.46 17.62 8.51
N LEU A 207 5.11 16.55 7.77
CA LEU A 207 4.55 16.67 6.42
C LEU A 207 3.19 17.40 6.40
N ILE A 208 2.35 17.15 7.40
CA ILE A 208 1.06 17.82 7.58
C ILE A 208 1.28 19.30 7.93
N VAL A 209 2.14 19.58 8.92
CA VAL A 209 2.46 20.94 9.35
C VAL A 209 3.07 21.75 8.20
N LYS A 210 3.94 21.15 7.38
CA LYS A 210 4.50 21.81 6.19
C LYS A 210 3.38 22.19 5.21
N ARG A 211 2.43 21.29 4.93
CA ARG A 211 1.28 21.59 4.07
C ARG A 211 0.40 22.70 4.64
N GLU A 212 0.12 22.71 5.95
CA GLU A 212 -0.67 23.80 6.53
C GLU A 212 0.07 25.14 6.42
N LYS A 213 1.40 25.18 6.64
CA LYS A 213 2.19 26.40 6.41
C LYS A 213 2.17 26.85 4.93
N GLU A 214 2.21 25.91 3.98
CA GLU A 214 2.05 26.24 2.55
C GLU A 214 0.68 26.88 2.27
N ILE A 215 -0.39 26.41 2.92
CA ILE A 215 -1.74 26.95 2.79
C ILE A 215 -1.86 28.32 3.46
N GLU A 216 -1.36 28.46 4.69
CA GLU A 216 -1.41 29.71 5.47
C GLU A 216 -0.66 30.85 4.80
N ASN A 217 0.50 30.55 4.20
CA ASN A 217 1.33 31.54 3.51
C ASN A 217 0.94 31.74 2.04
N PHE A 218 -0.04 30.98 1.52
CA PHE A 218 -0.45 31.07 0.13
C PHE A 218 -1.15 32.40 -0.14
N LYS A 219 -0.63 33.15 -1.13
CA LYS A 219 -1.27 34.36 -1.64
C LYS A 219 -1.90 34.05 -2.98
N SER A 220 -3.22 34.20 -3.06
CA SER A 220 -3.96 33.99 -4.31
C SER A 220 -3.64 35.12 -5.28
N GLU A 221 -3.24 34.76 -6.49
CA GLU A 221 -2.91 35.67 -7.57
C GLU A 221 -3.93 35.49 -8.70
N PRO A 222 -4.50 36.59 -9.24
CA PRO A 222 -5.35 36.49 -10.41
C PRO A 222 -4.52 36.13 -11.64
N PHE A 223 -5.14 35.39 -12.55
CA PHE A 223 -4.59 35.12 -13.86
C PHE A 223 -5.70 35.14 -14.91
N TRP A 224 -5.32 35.37 -16.16
CA TRP A 224 -6.24 35.39 -17.29
C TRP A 224 -5.82 34.36 -18.33
N GLU A 225 -6.79 33.61 -18.83
CA GLU A 225 -6.61 32.68 -19.94
C GLU A 225 -7.44 33.16 -21.12
N VAL A 226 -6.86 33.20 -22.32
CA VAL A 226 -7.56 33.57 -23.55
C VAL A 226 -7.92 32.31 -24.31
N PHE A 227 -9.19 32.16 -24.66
CA PHE A 227 -9.71 31.05 -25.44
C PHE A 227 -10.28 31.56 -26.76
N ALA A 228 -9.97 30.87 -27.86
CA ALA A 228 -10.52 31.15 -29.17
C ALA A 228 -11.25 29.91 -29.70
N THR A 229 -12.46 30.11 -30.22
CA THR A 229 -13.18 29.11 -31.01
C THR A 229 -12.86 29.33 -32.47
N PHE A 230 -12.36 28.29 -33.13
CA PHE A 230 -12.02 28.29 -34.54
C PHE A 230 -13.14 27.67 -35.36
N ASN A 231 -13.25 28.11 -36.61
CA ASN A 231 -13.96 27.40 -37.67
C ASN A 231 -12.98 27.23 -38.83
N ILE A 232 -12.39 26.04 -38.94
CA ILE A 232 -11.43 25.64 -39.97
C ILE A 232 -12.15 24.71 -40.93
N GLU A 233 -12.38 25.15 -42.17
CA GLU A 233 -13.09 24.37 -43.19
C GLU A 233 -14.43 23.73 -42.72
N GLY A 234 -15.19 24.44 -41.88
CA GLY A 234 -16.46 23.97 -41.32
C GLY A 234 -16.34 23.20 -40.00
N LYS A 235 -15.13 22.85 -39.58
CA LYS A 235 -14.83 22.12 -38.33
C LYS A 235 -14.62 23.12 -37.20
N LYS A 236 -15.38 22.97 -36.10
CA LYS A 236 -15.31 23.88 -34.95
C LYS A 236 -14.64 23.24 -33.75
N TYR A 237 -13.72 23.96 -33.11
CA TYR A 237 -13.07 23.55 -31.87
C TYR A 237 -12.55 24.77 -31.10
N GLU A 238 -12.33 24.63 -29.79
CA GLU A 238 -11.79 25.68 -28.92
C GLU A 238 -10.33 25.38 -28.59
N GLY A 239 -9.48 26.41 -28.67
CA GLY A 239 -8.10 26.36 -28.21
C GLY A 239 -7.83 27.42 -27.16
N LYS A 240 -6.80 27.17 -26.35
CA LYS A 240 -6.31 28.09 -25.32
C LYS A 240 -5.01 28.72 -25.79
N TRP A 241 -4.90 30.03 -25.67
CA TRP A 241 -3.68 30.76 -26.00
C TRP A 241 -2.51 30.24 -25.19
N GLU A 242 -1.36 30.08 -25.84
CA GLU A 242 -0.12 29.63 -25.20
C GLU A 242 1.07 30.29 -25.89
N LYS A 243 2.06 30.71 -25.10
CA LYS A 243 3.35 31.19 -25.58
C LYS A 243 4.44 30.67 -24.66
N ASP A 244 5.48 30.06 -25.23
CA ASP A 244 6.63 29.52 -24.49
C ASP A 244 6.22 28.54 -23.36
N ASN A 245 5.21 27.69 -23.60
CA ASN A 245 4.56 26.78 -22.64
C ASN A 245 3.81 27.46 -21.47
N GLU A 246 3.65 28.79 -21.51
CA GLU A 246 2.81 29.53 -20.56
C GLU A 246 1.45 29.85 -21.18
N SER A 247 0.39 29.44 -20.50
CA SER A 247 -0.99 29.68 -20.94
C SER A 247 -1.74 30.67 -20.05
N ARG A 248 -1.10 31.17 -18.99
CA ARG A 248 -1.68 32.08 -18.00
C ARG A 248 -1.00 33.43 -18.10
N LEU A 249 -1.81 34.47 -18.21
CA LEU A 249 -1.36 35.85 -18.20
C LEU A 249 -1.60 36.45 -16.82
N ASN A 250 -0.69 37.30 -16.35
CA ASN A 250 -0.80 38.05 -15.11
C ASN A 250 -1.24 39.51 -15.33
N ASP A 251 -1.48 39.90 -16.58
CA ASP A 251 -1.96 41.23 -16.98
C ASP A 251 -3.30 41.12 -17.73
N PRO A 252 -4.41 41.67 -17.17
CA PRO A 252 -5.71 41.67 -17.82
C PRO A 252 -5.73 42.45 -19.14
N ASP A 253 -4.97 43.54 -19.24
CA ASP A 253 -4.94 44.38 -20.44
C ASP A 253 -4.27 43.64 -21.59
N LEU A 254 -3.19 42.90 -21.31
CA LEU A 254 -2.57 42.03 -22.30
C LEU A 254 -3.53 40.92 -22.76
N ALA A 255 -4.26 40.28 -21.85
CA ALA A 255 -5.25 39.27 -22.21
C ALA A 255 -6.37 39.84 -23.10
N ASN A 256 -6.87 41.04 -22.78
CA ASN A 256 -7.87 41.74 -23.57
C ASN A 256 -7.32 42.19 -24.94
N LYS A 257 -6.06 42.66 -25.01
CA LYS A 257 -5.40 43.00 -26.27
C LYS A 257 -5.24 41.78 -27.17
N ILE A 258 -4.82 40.63 -26.63
CA ILE A 258 -4.74 39.37 -27.38
C ILE A 258 -6.13 38.95 -27.87
N ALA A 259 -7.15 39.07 -27.00
CA ALA A 259 -8.50 38.69 -27.38
C ALA A 259 -9.07 39.57 -28.51
N ALA A 260 -8.93 40.89 -28.38
CA ALA A 260 -9.33 41.86 -29.40
C ALA A 260 -8.55 41.66 -30.71
N PHE A 261 -7.24 41.37 -30.61
CA PHE A 261 -6.41 41.03 -31.75
C PHE A 261 -6.93 39.81 -32.52
N CYS A 262 -7.38 38.75 -31.83
CA CYS A 262 -7.77 37.50 -32.47
C CYS A 262 -9.16 37.55 -33.11
N GLN A 263 -10.00 38.52 -32.74
CA GLN A 263 -11.41 38.55 -33.14
C GLN A 263 -11.57 38.59 -34.66
N ASN A 264 -12.33 37.64 -35.22
CA ASN A 264 -12.63 37.50 -36.66
C ASN A 264 -11.38 37.39 -37.57
N LYS A 265 -10.20 37.08 -37.02
CA LYS A 265 -8.97 36.97 -37.81
C LYS A 265 -8.80 35.61 -38.49
N PRO A 266 -8.00 35.55 -39.58
CA PRO A 266 -7.59 34.29 -40.19
C PRO A 266 -6.86 33.41 -39.17
N ALA A 267 -7.10 32.11 -39.27
CA ALA A 267 -6.45 31.09 -38.47
C ALA A 267 -5.97 29.95 -39.37
N VAL A 268 -4.78 29.44 -39.09
CA VAL A 268 -4.17 28.31 -39.81
C VAL A 268 -3.76 27.23 -38.81
N VAL A 269 -4.02 25.97 -39.16
CA VAL A 269 -3.51 24.82 -38.41
C VAL A 269 -2.01 24.72 -38.68
N LYS A 270 -1.20 24.99 -37.65
CA LYS A 270 0.25 24.87 -37.73
C LYS A 270 0.69 23.42 -37.58
N GLU A 271 0.06 22.68 -36.67
CA GLU A 271 0.43 21.30 -36.38
C GLU A 271 -0.77 20.58 -35.76
N MET A 272 -0.95 19.32 -36.11
CA MET A 272 -1.80 18.39 -35.37
C MET A 272 -0.98 17.14 -35.04
N LYS A 273 -0.89 16.82 -33.75
CA LYS A 273 -0.18 15.65 -33.26
C LYS A 273 -1.10 14.77 -32.43
N THR A 274 -1.16 13.50 -32.78
CA THR A 274 -1.88 12.48 -32.00
C THR A 274 -0.87 11.52 -31.39
N GLU A 275 -0.88 11.40 -30.06
CA GLU A 275 -0.05 10.45 -29.33
C GLU A 275 -0.94 9.36 -28.72
N ARG A 276 -0.72 8.11 -29.15
CA ARG A 276 -1.38 6.93 -28.55
C ARG A 276 -0.66 6.51 -27.28
N LYS A 277 -1.41 6.38 -26.18
CA LYS A 277 -0.91 5.91 -24.88
C LYS A 277 -1.65 4.68 -24.41
N GLU A 278 -0.88 3.70 -23.97
CA GLU A 278 -1.39 2.48 -23.35
C GLU A 278 -1.26 2.53 -21.83
N PHE A 279 -2.32 2.13 -21.14
CA PHE A 279 -2.38 2.06 -19.69
C PHE A 279 -2.61 0.62 -19.27
N GLN A 280 -1.56 0.04 -18.67
CA GLN A 280 -1.59 -1.31 -18.12
C GLN A 280 -2.63 -1.43 -17.00
N PRO A 281 -3.27 -2.60 -16.83
CA PRO A 281 -4.16 -2.80 -15.70
C PRO A 281 -3.38 -2.63 -14.39
N PRO A 282 -4.03 -2.05 -13.38
CA PRO A 282 -3.39 -1.79 -12.10
C PRO A 282 -2.99 -3.09 -11.41
N PHE A 283 -1.91 -3.05 -10.64
CA PHE A 283 -1.47 -4.21 -9.87
C PHE A 283 -2.55 -4.71 -8.88
N LEU A 284 -2.44 -5.98 -8.49
CA LEU A 284 -3.21 -6.54 -7.37
C LEU A 284 -2.95 -5.75 -6.09
N PHE A 285 -3.89 -5.77 -5.16
CA PHE A 285 -3.79 -4.92 -3.99
C PHE A 285 -2.69 -5.38 -3.02
N ASN A 286 -1.92 -4.42 -2.54
CA ASN A 286 -1.35 -4.48 -1.21
C ASN A 286 -2.22 -3.62 -0.27
N LEU A 287 -1.96 -3.64 1.04
CA LEU A 287 -2.81 -2.93 2.00
C LEU A 287 -2.84 -1.41 1.75
N SER A 288 -1.68 -0.79 1.48
CA SER A 288 -1.63 0.67 1.26
C SER A 288 -2.43 1.11 0.03
N ALA A 289 -2.36 0.34 -1.07
CA ALA A 289 -3.13 0.61 -2.27
C ALA A 289 -4.64 0.40 -2.02
N LEU A 290 -5.02 -0.62 -1.24
CA LEU A 290 -6.41 -0.86 -0.86
C LEU A 290 -6.94 0.28 0.01
N GLN A 291 -6.18 0.71 1.02
CA GLN A 291 -6.54 1.83 1.90
C GLN A 291 -6.69 3.14 1.13
N ALA A 292 -5.75 3.47 0.25
CA ALA A 292 -5.82 4.68 -0.56
C ALA A 292 -7.04 4.65 -1.50
N THR A 293 -7.32 3.50 -2.13
CA THR A 293 -8.47 3.34 -3.04
C THR A 293 -9.79 3.42 -2.28
N ALA A 294 -9.92 2.73 -1.15
CA ALA A 294 -11.10 2.76 -0.30
C ALA A 294 -11.35 4.15 0.32
N ASN A 295 -10.30 4.88 0.68
CA ASN A 295 -10.43 6.27 1.13
C ASN A 295 -10.93 7.18 0.01
N LYS A 296 -10.39 7.04 -1.20
CA LYS A 296 -10.84 7.84 -2.35
C LYS A 296 -12.32 7.58 -2.66
N ALA A 297 -12.70 6.31 -2.77
CA ALA A 297 -14.03 5.86 -3.19
C ALA A 297 -15.11 6.03 -2.10
N PHE A 298 -14.80 5.67 -0.85
CA PHE A 298 -15.80 5.52 0.23
C PHE A 298 -15.52 6.35 1.47
N LYS A 299 -14.45 7.16 1.48
CA LYS A 299 -13.98 7.94 2.64
C LYS A 299 -13.65 7.07 3.86
N PHE A 300 -13.35 5.78 3.66
CA PHE A 300 -12.92 4.92 4.76
C PHE A 300 -11.52 5.33 5.23
N SER A 301 -11.32 5.34 6.55
CA SER A 301 -9.99 5.52 7.12
C SER A 301 -9.12 4.29 6.86
N PRO A 302 -7.77 4.42 6.82
CA PRO A 302 -6.87 3.28 6.68
C PRO A 302 -7.13 2.19 7.74
N LYS A 303 -7.42 2.59 8.98
CA LYS A 303 -7.79 1.66 10.06
C LYS A 303 -9.10 0.93 9.76
N LYS A 304 -10.16 1.64 9.36
CA LYS A 304 -11.45 1.03 9.04
C LYS A 304 -11.31 0.02 7.90
N THR A 305 -10.57 0.37 6.84
CA THR A 305 -10.29 -0.56 5.74
C THR A 305 -9.56 -1.81 6.24
N LEU A 306 -8.51 -1.67 7.06
CA LEU A 306 -7.80 -2.82 7.61
C LEU A 306 -8.71 -3.71 8.47
N ASP A 307 -9.53 -3.13 9.34
CA ASP A 307 -10.43 -3.88 10.22
C ASP A 307 -11.45 -4.70 9.40
N ILE A 308 -12.00 -4.11 8.33
CA ILE A 308 -12.91 -4.82 7.41
C ILE A 308 -12.18 -5.94 6.69
N THR A 309 -11.02 -5.67 6.08
CA THR A 309 -10.26 -6.72 5.36
C THR A 309 -9.80 -7.83 6.31
N GLN A 310 -9.49 -7.51 7.57
CA GLN A 310 -9.17 -8.50 8.60
C GLN A 310 -10.37 -9.41 8.92
N ALA A 311 -11.58 -8.86 9.00
CA ALA A 311 -12.79 -9.66 9.17
C ALA A 311 -13.06 -10.58 7.98
N LEU A 312 -12.87 -10.08 6.75
CA LEU A 312 -12.94 -10.90 5.53
C LEU A 312 -11.90 -12.03 5.55
N TYR A 313 -10.66 -11.74 5.95
CA TYR A 313 -9.59 -12.73 6.05
C TYR A 313 -9.91 -13.82 7.08
N GLN A 314 -10.43 -13.45 8.26
CA GLN A 314 -10.83 -14.40 9.30
C GLN A 314 -11.97 -15.33 8.86
N LYS A 315 -12.81 -14.87 7.92
CA LYS A 315 -13.83 -15.70 7.27
C LYS A 315 -13.27 -16.61 6.18
N GLY A 316 -11.98 -16.48 5.83
CA GLY A 316 -11.29 -17.24 4.79
C GLY A 316 -11.50 -16.73 3.37
N ILE A 317 -12.18 -15.59 3.16
CA ILE A 317 -12.68 -15.16 1.84
C ILE A 317 -11.73 -14.23 1.07
N VAL A 318 -10.74 -13.66 1.75
CA VAL A 318 -9.61 -12.94 1.15
C VAL A 318 -8.30 -13.39 1.77
N SER A 319 -7.19 -13.21 1.06
CA SER A 319 -5.85 -13.49 1.57
C SER A 319 -5.40 -12.48 2.65
N TYR A 320 -4.19 -12.69 3.19
CA TYR A 320 -3.70 -11.98 4.37
C TYR A 320 -3.73 -10.43 4.19
N PRO A 321 -4.38 -9.68 5.09
CA PRO A 321 -4.74 -8.28 4.86
C PRO A 321 -3.60 -7.29 5.09
N ARG A 322 -2.47 -7.71 5.69
CA ARG A 322 -1.32 -6.82 5.98
C ARG A 322 -0.14 -7.09 5.04
N SER A 323 -0.44 -7.40 3.80
CA SER A 323 0.56 -7.57 2.75
C SER A 323 1.03 -6.23 2.19
N ASP A 324 2.34 -6.10 1.98
CA ASP A 324 2.99 -5.03 1.23
C ASP A 324 3.23 -5.40 -0.25
N SER A 325 3.08 -6.67 -0.61
CA SER A 325 3.26 -7.18 -1.97
C SER A 325 2.06 -6.91 -2.86
N ASN A 326 2.35 -6.60 -4.12
CA ASN A 326 1.40 -6.52 -5.21
C ASN A 326 1.42 -7.78 -6.11
N TYR A 327 2.22 -8.78 -5.74
CA TYR A 327 2.51 -9.97 -6.54
C TYR A 327 2.00 -11.24 -5.85
N VAL A 328 1.80 -12.27 -6.65
CA VAL A 328 1.44 -13.62 -6.20
C VAL A 328 2.45 -14.65 -6.70
N THR A 329 2.42 -15.86 -6.12
CA THR A 329 3.19 -17.02 -6.60
C THR A 329 2.45 -17.73 -7.72
N GLN A 330 3.10 -18.69 -8.39
CA GLN A 330 2.41 -19.52 -9.38
C GLN A 330 1.27 -20.34 -8.77
N GLY A 331 1.45 -20.82 -7.53
CA GLY A 331 0.45 -21.60 -6.81
C GLY A 331 -0.87 -20.85 -6.61
N GLU A 332 -0.82 -19.59 -6.17
CA GLU A 332 -2.03 -18.78 -6.03
C GLU A 332 -2.64 -18.46 -7.39
N ALA A 333 -1.80 -18.12 -8.39
CA ALA A 333 -2.27 -17.78 -9.74
C ALA A 333 -3.00 -18.93 -10.45
N ALA A 334 -2.62 -20.18 -10.15
CA ALA A 334 -3.29 -21.37 -10.68
C ALA A 334 -4.75 -21.50 -10.21
N THR A 335 -5.12 -20.85 -9.10
CA THR A 335 -6.50 -20.88 -8.56
C THR A 335 -7.43 -19.84 -9.22
N PHE A 336 -6.88 -18.84 -9.93
CA PHE A 336 -7.67 -17.73 -10.45
C PHE A 336 -8.76 -18.13 -11.45
N PRO A 337 -8.54 -19.05 -12.41
CA PRO A 337 -9.60 -19.44 -13.33
C PRO A 337 -10.85 -19.99 -12.63
N ASP A 338 -10.67 -20.85 -11.62
CA ASP A 338 -11.78 -21.39 -10.81
C ASP A 338 -12.48 -20.30 -9.97
N ILE A 339 -11.69 -19.39 -9.37
CA ILE A 339 -12.24 -18.25 -8.63
C ILE A 339 -13.10 -17.37 -9.54
N LEU A 340 -12.62 -17.03 -10.74
CA LEU A 340 -13.36 -16.24 -11.72
C LEU A 340 -14.61 -16.97 -12.21
N GLN A 341 -14.53 -18.28 -12.45
CA GLN A 341 -15.70 -19.09 -12.83
C GLN A 341 -16.77 -19.09 -11.75
N LYS A 342 -16.41 -19.19 -10.47
CA LYS A 342 -17.36 -19.11 -9.35
C LYS A 342 -17.95 -17.71 -9.22
N LEU A 343 -17.15 -16.67 -9.41
CA LEU A 343 -17.60 -15.27 -9.36
C LEU A 343 -18.59 -14.92 -10.47
N SER A 344 -18.47 -15.53 -11.65
CA SER A 344 -19.40 -15.27 -12.78
C SER A 344 -20.85 -15.67 -12.49
N GLN A 345 -21.08 -16.46 -11.45
CA GLN A 345 -22.42 -16.85 -11.00
C GLN A 345 -23.17 -15.72 -10.28
N PHE A 346 -22.48 -14.64 -9.86
CA PHE A 346 -23.09 -13.52 -9.15
C PHE A 346 -23.44 -12.37 -10.09
N ASP A 347 -24.63 -11.80 -9.93
CA ASP A 347 -25.16 -10.75 -10.81
C ASP A 347 -24.23 -9.53 -10.90
N GLU A 348 -23.54 -9.19 -9.81
CA GLU A 348 -22.56 -8.08 -9.77
C GLU A 348 -21.40 -8.25 -10.76
N TYR A 349 -21.08 -9.48 -11.20
CA TYR A 349 -19.92 -9.78 -12.04
C TYR A 349 -20.27 -10.36 -13.41
N LYS A 350 -21.54 -10.70 -13.68
CA LYS A 350 -21.98 -11.28 -14.96
C LYS A 350 -21.60 -10.44 -16.18
N GLY A 351 -21.68 -9.11 -16.09
CA GLY A 351 -21.29 -8.21 -17.19
C GLY A 351 -19.78 -8.06 -17.40
N LEU A 352 -18.97 -8.66 -16.53
CA LEU A 352 -17.51 -8.55 -16.49
C LEU A 352 -16.80 -9.88 -16.76
N LEU A 353 -17.53 -11.00 -16.73
CA LEU A 353 -16.99 -12.35 -16.86
C LEU A 353 -17.77 -13.13 -17.94
N PRO A 354 -17.12 -14.05 -18.68
CA PRO A 354 -15.70 -14.40 -18.62
C PRO A 354 -14.80 -13.22 -19.05
N ALA A 355 -13.63 -13.12 -18.41
CA ALA A 355 -12.65 -12.09 -18.77
C ALA A 355 -11.97 -12.45 -20.10
N PRO A 356 -11.46 -11.47 -20.89
CA PRO A 356 -10.80 -11.73 -22.17
C PRO A 356 -9.55 -12.62 -22.07
N ILE A 357 -8.84 -12.57 -20.94
CA ILE A 357 -7.67 -13.39 -20.67
C ILE A 357 -8.06 -14.45 -19.64
N GLU A 358 -8.01 -15.73 -20.02
CA GLU A 358 -8.42 -16.83 -19.14
C GLU A 358 -7.48 -17.03 -17.94
N SER A 359 -6.17 -16.94 -18.17
CA SER A 359 -5.16 -17.15 -17.13
C SER A 359 -4.01 -16.15 -17.23
N ILE A 360 -3.65 -15.57 -16.07
CA ILE A 360 -2.49 -14.70 -15.91
C ILE A 360 -1.27 -15.41 -15.30
N MET A 361 -1.27 -16.74 -15.23
CA MET A 361 -0.22 -17.52 -14.57
C MET A 361 1.20 -17.22 -15.09
N ASN A 362 1.34 -16.91 -16.38
CA ASN A 362 2.62 -16.57 -17.02
C ASN A 362 2.90 -15.05 -17.05
N ASN A 363 2.00 -14.22 -16.52
CA ASN A 363 2.14 -12.77 -16.54
C ASN A 363 3.00 -12.29 -15.37
N LYS A 364 4.28 -11.99 -15.64
CA LYS A 364 5.26 -11.51 -14.65
C LYS A 364 4.90 -10.18 -13.97
N ARG A 365 3.89 -9.46 -14.47
CA ARG A 365 3.34 -8.27 -13.80
C ARG A 365 2.65 -8.63 -12.49
N TYR A 366 2.01 -9.79 -12.42
CA TYR A 366 1.27 -10.25 -11.25
C TYR A 366 1.94 -11.45 -10.60
N VAL A 367 2.49 -12.37 -11.39
CA VAL A 367 3.07 -13.63 -10.91
C VAL A 367 4.59 -13.51 -10.86
N ASN A 368 5.12 -13.24 -9.67
CA ASN A 368 6.56 -13.04 -9.48
C ASN A 368 6.98 -13.35 -8.04
N GLU A 369 7.39 -14.59 -7.80
CA GLU A 369 7.80 -15.08 -6.48
C GLU A 369 8.95 -14.29 -5.87
N LYS A 370 9.88 -13.78 -6.70
CA LYS A 370 11.00 -12.95 -6.23
C LYS A 370 10.58 -11.58 -5.70
N LYS A 371 9.35 -11.16 -6.01
CA LYS A 371 8.75 -9.91 -5.53
C LYS A 371 7.63 -10.13 -4.51
N VAL A 372 7.36 -11.38 -4.15
CA VAL A 372 6.56 -11.70 -2.97
C VAL A 372 7.43 -11.51 -1.74
N THR A 373 6.93 -10.77 -0.77
CA THR A 373 7.57 -10.49 0.51
C THR A 373 7.14 -11.56 1.52
N ASP A 374 6.98 -11.19 2.79
CA ASP A 374 6.40 -12.02 3.85
C ASP A 374 5.03 -12.60 3.43
N HIS A 375 4.27 -11.85 2.61
CA HIS A 375 2.96 -12.25 2.09
C HIS A 375 2.80 -11.87 0.61
N TYR A 376 1.89 -12.55 -0.09
CA TYR A 376 1.47 -12.19 -1.44
C TYR A 376 0.32 -11.17 -1.43
N ALA A 377 -0.09 -10.68 -2.60
CA ALA A 377 -1.14 -9.67 -2.74
C ALA A 377 -2.46 -10.06 -2.05
N ILE A 378 -3.24 -9.03 -1.67
CA ILE A 378 -4.60 -9.17 -1.17
C ILE A 378 -5.53 -9.53 -2.34
N ILE A 379 -5.99 -10.77 -2.36
CA ILE A 379 -6.81 -11.39 -3.41
C ILE A 379 -8.02 -12.11 -2.81
N PRO A 380 -9.11 -12.34 -3.56
CA PRO A 380 -10.12 -13.31 -3.14
C PRO A 380 -9.51 -14.72 -3.12
N THR A 381 -10.06 -15.59 -2.27
CA THR A 381 -9.62 -17.01 -2.16
C THR A 381 -10.58 -17.93 -2.90
N GLU A 382 -10.27 -19.24 -2.92
CA GLU A 382 -11.16 -20.30 -3.44
C GLU A 382 -12.50 -20.39 -2.69
N GLN A 383 -12.58 -19.81 -1.47
CA GLN A 383 -13.82 -19.66 -0.70
C GLN A 383 -14.65 -18.48 -1.22
N VAL A 384 -14.98 -18.54 -2.50
CA VAL A 384 -15.73 -17.50 -3.20
C VAL A 384 -17.09 -17.29 -2.51
N THR A 385 -17.33 -16.06 -2.10
CA THR A 385 -18.52 -15.67 -1.33
C THR A 385 -19.43 -14.77 -2.15
N ASN A 386 -20.74 -15.03 -2.07
CA ASN A 386 -21.76 -14.17 -2.68
C ASN A 386 -21.71 -12.78 -2.02
N PRO A 387 -21.41 -11.69 -2.76
CA PRO A 387 -21.31 -10.34 -2.22
C PRO A 387 -22.56 -9.88 -1.46
N SER A 388 -23.75 -10.37 -1.83
CA SER A 388 -25.02 -10.02 -1.18
C SER A 388 -25.20 -10.61 0.22
N LYS A 389 -24.35 -11.55 0.65
CA LYS A 389 -24.32 -12.09 2.03
C LYS A 389 -23.39 -11.31 2.97
N LEU A 390 -22.60 -10.38 2.45
CA LEU A 390 -21.69 -9.56 3.23
C LEU A 390 -22.40 -8.30 3.73
N SER A 391 -21.94 -7.75 4.86
CA SER A 391 -22.41 -6.43 5.30
C SER A 391 -22.04 -5.34 4.27
N GLY A 392 -22.71 -4.19 4.29
CA GLY A 392 -22.51 -3.15 3.26
C GLY A 392 -21.06 -2.70 3.08
N ASP A 393 -20.31 -2.55 4.17
CA ASP A 393 -18.90 -2.15 4.12
C ASP A 393 -17.95 -3.30 3.75
N GLU A 394 -18.24 -4.53 4.21
CA GLU A 394 -17.54 -5.75 3.77
C GLU A 394 -17.71 -5.98 2.27
N LYS A 395 -18.95 -5.84 1.76
CA LYS A 395 -19.28 -5.94 0.33
C LYS A 395 -18.45 -4.98 -0.49
N LYS A 396 -18.34 -3.72 -0.08
CA LYS A 396 -17.53 -2.69 -0.77
C LYS A 396 -16.05 -3.06 -0.87
N ILE A 397 -15.44 -3.52 0.23
CA ILE A 397 -14.02 -3.89 0.24
C ILE A 397 -13.78 -5.19 -0.55
N TYR A 398 -14.64 -6.19 -0.38
CA TYR A 398 -14.55 -7.44 -1.12
C TYR A 398 -14.71 -7.22 -2.62
N ASP A 399 -15.72 -6.44 -3.04
CA ASP A 399 -15.96 -6.08 -4.44
C ASP A 399 -14.76 -5.36 -5.06
N MET A 400 -14.15 -4.42 -4.33
CA MET A 400 -12.95 -3.73 -4.78
C MET A 400 -11.80 -4.71 -5.04
N ILE A 401 -11.56 -5.66 -4.12
CA ILE A 401 -10.53 -6.70 -4.24
C ILE A 401 -10.82 -7.63 -5.43
N VAL A 402 -12.07 -8.10 -5.58
CA VAL A 402 -12.52 -8.94 -6.69
C VAL A 402 -12.35 -8.25 -8.03
N ARG A 403 -12.84 -7.00 -8.18
CA ARG A 403 -12.70 -6.22 -9.41
C ARG A 403 -11.24 -5.98 -9.79
N ARG A 404 -10.35 -5.87 -8.80
CA ARG A 404 -8.91 -5.77 -9.09
C ARG A 404 -8.35 -7.05 -9.71
N LEU A 405 -8.78 -8.22 -9.23
CA LEU A 405 -8.40 -9.50 -9.83
C LEU A 405 -8.99 -9.66 -11.23
N ILE A 406 -10.27 -9.31 -11.43
CA ILE A 406 -10.92 -9.35 -12.74
C ILE A 406 -10.17 -8.42 -13.71
N ALA A 407 -9.86 -7.19 -13.30
CA ALA A 407 -9.12 -6.22 -14.12
C ALA A 407 -7.72 -6.72 -14.54
N ALA A 408 -7.06 -7.57 -13.74
CA ALA A 408 -5.79 -8.17 -14.11
C ALA A 408 -5.89 -9.13 -15.31
N HIS A 409 -7.09 -9.64 -15.59
CA HIS A 409 -7.44 -10.53 -16.71
C HIS A 409 -8.06 -9.76 -17.90
N TYR A 410 -7.96 -8.43 -17.90
CA TYR A 410 -8.36 -7.58 -19.02
C TYR A 410 -7.15 -6.99 -19.71
N GLU A 411 -7.34 -6.62 -20.98
CA GLU A 411 -6.31 -5.94 -21.77
C GLU A 411 -6.06 -4.50 -21.29
N VAL A 412 -5.00 -3.89 -21.84
CA VAL A 412 -4.66 -2.49 -21.60
C VAL A 412 -5.81 -1.56 -22.02
N ALA A 413 -5.89 -0.40 -21.39
CA ALA A 413 -6.71 0.69 -21.90
C ALA A 413 -5.87 1.56 -22.84
N ILE A 414 -6.43 1.98 -23.97
CA ILE A 414 -5.72 2.75 -25.00
C ILE A 414 -6.44 4.07 -25.22
N PHE A 415 -5.70 5.17 -25.17
CA PHE A 415 -6.20 6.51 -25.45
C PHE A 415 -5.35 7.21 -26.49
N ASP A 416 -6.01 7.96 -27.37
CA ASP A 416 -5.36 8.90 -28.27
C ASP A 416 -5.47 10.30 -27.67
N TYR A 417 -4.32 10.96 -27.49
CA TYR A 417 -4.21 12.35 -27.05
C TYR A 417 -3.85 13.22 -28.25
N THR A 418 -4.81 14.02 -28.69
CA THR A 418 -4.64 14.92 -29.84
C THR A 418 -4.31 16.32 -29.34
N THR A 419 -3.27 16.92 -29.89
CA THR A 419 -2.93 18.33 -29.69
C THR A 419 -2.95 19.03 -31.04
N ILE A 420 -3.77 20.08 -31.18
CA ILE A 420 -3.79 20.95 -32.36
C ILE A 420 -3.20 22.30 -31.96
N THR A 421 -2.21 22.76 -32.72
CA THR A 421 -1.64 24.10 -32.61
C THR A 421 -2.19 24.95 -33.76
N THR A 422 -2.97 25.97 -33.42
CA THR A 422 -3.56 26.89 -34.39
C THR A 422 -2.93 28.27 -34.26
N LEU A 423 -2.44 28.83 -35.36
CA LEU A 423 -1.90 30.18 -35.42
C LEU A 423 -2.97 31.15 -35.92
N VAL A 424 -3.23 32.20 -35.16
CA VAL A 424 -4.09 33.31 -35.57
C VAL A 424 -3.21 34.43 -36.10
N ASP A 425 -3.48 34.84 -37.34
CA ASP A 425 -2.78 35.94 -38.02
C ASP A 425 -1.25 35.81 -37.93
N GLU A 426 -0.77 34.57 -38.05
CA GLU A 426 0.63 34.12 -37.99
C GLU A 426 1.39 34.43 -36.69
N ARG A 427 0.72 35.01 -35.68
CA ARG A 427 1.39 35.58 -34.49
C ARG A 427 0.95 34.95 -33.17
N ALA A 428 -0.33 34.63 -33.02
CA ALA A 428 -0.86 34.13 -31.76
C ALA A 428 -1.15 32.63 -31.83
N ALA A 429 -0.45 31.84 -31.03
CA ALA A 429 -0.63 30.39 -30.97
C ALA A 429 -1.69 30.00 -29.95
N PHE A 430 -2.52 29.03 -30.33
CA PHE A 430 -3.53 28.43 -29.48
C PHE A 430 -3.40 26.91 -29.52
N ILE A 431 -3.53 26.29 -28.37
CA ILE A 431 -3.44 24.85 -28.17
C ILE A 431 -4.80 24.29 -27.83
N SER A 432 -5.27 23.35 -28.65
CA SER A 432 -6.46 22.53 -28.38
C SER A 432 -6.02 21.12 -28.01
N LYS A 433 -6.54 20.59 -26.90
CA LYS A 433 -6.23 19.22 -26.44
C LYS A 433 -7.49 18.37 -26.46
N GLY A 434 -7.39 17.21 -27.07
CA GLY A 434 -8.43 16.20 -27.15
C GLY A 434 -7.96 14.89 -26.53
N LYS A 435 -8.91 14.11 -26.04
CA LYS A 435 -8.69 12.76 -25.51
C LYS A 435 -9.82 11.88 -26.03
N GLN A 436 -9.46 10.79 -26.68
CA GLN A 436 -10.40 9.80 -27.18
C GLN A 436 -10.02 8.42 -26.64
N GLN A 437 -10.99 7.69 -26.08
CA GLN A 437 -10.78 6.29 -25.70
C GLN A 437 -10.87 5.40 -26.95
N ILE A 438 -9.77 4.73 -27.27
CA ILE A 438 -9.68 3.78 -28.38
C ILE A 438 -10.04 2.37 -27.91
N GLN A 439 -9.59 2.02 -26.71
CA GLN A 439 -9.87 0.74 -26.07
C GLN A 439 -10.11 0.96 -24.58
N GLU A 440 -11.27 0.56 -24.09
CA GLU A 440 -11.62 0.68 -22.66
C GLU A 440 -10.78 -0.26 -21.78
N GLY A 441 -10.55 -1.49 -22.26
CA GLY A 441 -9.77 -2.51 -21.57
C GLY A 441 -10.23 -2.74 -20.13
N TRP A 442 -9.28 -2.85 -19.20
CA TRP A 442 -9.54 -3.04 -17.78
C TRP A 442 -10.36 -1.93 -17.11
N ARG A 443 -10.47 -0.73 -17.71
CA ARG A 443 -11.26 0.37 -17.14
C ARG A 443 -12.73 0.01 -17.01
N LYS A 444 -13.25 -0.83 -17.93
CA LYS A 444 -14.61 -1.38 -17.89
C LYS A 444 -14.95 -2.05 -16.55
N VAL A 445 -13.94 -2.63 -15.89
CA VAL A 445 -14.11 -3.36 -14.62
C VAL A 445 -14.14 -2.42 -13.42
N ILE A 446 -13.32 -1.36 -13.43
CA ILE A 446 -13.05 -0.51 -12.26
C ILE A 446 -13.86 0.79 -12.28
N PHE A 447 -14.22 1.29 -13.46
CA PHE A 447 -14.76 2.63 -13.69
C PHE A 447 -16.14 2.60 -14.37
N GLN A 448 -16.97 1.61 -14.07
CA GLN A 448 -18.29 1.39 -14.73
C GLN A 448 -19.18 2.64 -14.75
N ASP A 449 -19.10 3.50 -13.74
CA ASP A 449 -19.93 4.70 -13.59
C ASP A 449 -19.17 6.01 -13.85
N ASP A 450 -17.86 5.95 -14.14
CA ASP A 450 -17.03 7.13 -14.42
C ASP A 450 -17.21 7.51 -15.90
N LYS A 451 -18.11 8.45 -16.19
CA LYS A 451 -18.15 9.13 -17.48
C LYS A 451 -16.96 10.09 -17.54
N ASP A 452 -15.87 9.65 -18.16
CA ASP A 452 -14.77 10.53 -18.54
C ASP A 452 -15.34 11.55 -19.56
N ASP A 453 -15.21 12.85 -19.28
CA ASP A 453 -15.58 13.90 -20.25
C ASP A 453 -14.56 13.87 -21.41
N GLU A 454 -14.85 13.05 -22.42
CA GLU A 454 -14.03 12.96 -23.63
C GLU A 454 -14.26 14.19 -24.51
N THR A 455 -13.19 14.98 -24.68
CA THR A 455 -13.17 16.05 -25.68
C THR A 455 -12.57 15.48 -26.96
N ILE A 456 -13.42 15.15 -27.93
CA ILE A 456 -12.98 14.71 -29.26
C ILE A 456 -12.74 15.96 -30.12
N LEU A 457 -11.52 16.11 -30.61
CA LEU A 457 -11.17 17.16 -31.54
C LEU A 457 -11.44 16.71 -32.98
N PRO A 458 -11.84 17.62 -33.89
CA PRO A 458 -12.02 17.29 -35.29
C PRO A 458 -10.66 16.96 -35.94
N ILE A 459 -10.70 16.15 -36.99
CA ILE A 459 -9.53 15.84 -37.81
C ILE A 459 -9.25 17.02 -38.73
N VAL A 460 -8.07 17.62 -38.61
CA VAL A 460 -7.59 18.74 -39.44
C VAL A 460 -6.20 18.43 -39.97
N ALA A 461 -5.87 18.88 -41.17
CA ALA A 461 -4.51 18.81 -41.71
C ALA A 461 -3.70 20.08 -41.43
N GLU A 462 -2.38 19.93 -41.36
CA GLU A 462 -1.46 21.06 -41.35
C GLU A 462 -1.69 21.94 -42.58
N GLY A 463 -1.74 23.25 -42.38
CA GLY A 463 -2.03 24.22 -43.42
C GLY A 463 -3.52 24.47 -43.67
N GLU A 464 -4.46 23.69 -43.10
CA GLU A 464 -5.89 24.00 -43.21
C GLU A 464 -6.18 25.38 -42.62
N GLN A 465 -7.02 26.15 -43.33
CA GLN A 465 -7.31 27.54 -43.02
C GLN A 465 -8.75 27.77 -42.60
N GLY A 466 -8.95 28.84 -41.86
CA GLY A 466 -10.27 29.32 -41.50
C GLY A 466 -10.18 30.60 -40.72
N LYS A 467 -11.07 30.76 -39.72
CA LYS A 467 -11.12 31.97 -38.92
C LYS A 467 -11.51 31.73 -37.48
N VAL A 468 -11.16 32.69 -36.64
CA VAL A 468 -11.68 32.79 -35.29
C VAL A 468 -13.14 33.26 -35.36
N VAL A 469 -14.04 32.51 -34.70
CA VAL A 469 -15.48 32.85 -34.66
C VAL A 469 -15.94 33.39 -33.31
N LYS A 470 -15.17 33.11 -32.24
CA LYS A 470 -15.43 33.62 -30.90
C LYS A 470 -14.14 33.69 -30.12
N VAL A 471 -13.97 34.73 -29.31
CA VAL A 471 -12.88 34.82 -28.34
C VAL A 471 -13.47 35.14 -26.97
N LYS A 472 -12.92 34.54 -25.91
CA LYS A 472 -13.30 34.84 -24.53
C LYS A 472 -12.05 34.92 -23.66
N VAL A 473 -12.02 35.89 -22.76
CA VAL A 473 -11.04 35.95 -21.68
C VAL A 473 -11.70 35.36 -20.44
N LYS A 474 -11.02 34.43 -19.78
CA LYS A 474 -11.45 33.85 -18.51
C LYS A 474 -10.52 34.30 -17.41
N GLU A 475 -11.05 35.03 -16.44
CA GLU A 475 -10.35 35.31 -15.20
C GLU A 475 -10.39 34.06 -14.30
N GLY A 476 -9.24 33.73 -13.72
CA GLY A 476 -9.07 32.71 -12.71
C GLY A 476 -8.23 33.25 -11.55
N LYS A 477 -8.19 32.47 -10.47
CA LYS A 477 -7.34 32.76 -9.31
C LYS A 477 -6.60 31.50 -8.92
N THR A 478 -5.32 31.63 -8.62
CA THR A 478 -4.54 30.51 -8.08
C THR A 478 -5.16 30.05 -6.75
N GLN A 479 -5.17 28.73 -6.53
CA GLN A 479 -5.76 28.12 -5.34
C GLN A 479 -4.66 27.55 -4.46
N PRO A 480 -4.80 27.60 -3.12
CA PRO A 480 -3.84 26.98 -2.23
C PRO A 480 -3.78 25.46 -2.48
N PRO A 481 -2.66 24.80 -2.15
CA PRO A 481 -2.58 23.36 -2.22
C PRO A 481 -3.65 22.72 -1.34
N LYS A 482 -4.21 21.59 -1.78
CA LYS A 482 -5.23 20.88 -0.99
C LYS A 482 -4.60 20.24 0.25
N ARG A 483 -5.35 20.21 1.35
CA ARG A 483 -5.03 19.40 2.53
C ARG A 483 -4.95 17.93 2.16
N TYR A 484 -4.09 17.19 2.86
CA TYR A 484 -3.99 15.74 2.67
C TYR A 484 -5.24 15.04 3.22
N THR A 485 -5.77 14.07 2.48
CA THR A 485 -6.65 13.05 3.04
C THR A 485 -5.82 11.93 3.66
N GLU A 486 -6.40 11.12 4.54
CA GLU A 486 -5.71 9.96 5.12
C GLU A 486 -5.18 8.99 4.04
N GLY A 487 -5.94 8.76 2.96
CA GLY A 487 -5.49 7.94 1.83
C GLY A 487 -4.29 8.53 1.07
N GLN A 488 -4.25 9.86 0.94
CA GLN A 488 -3.09 10.56 0.39
C GLN A 488 -1.89 10.47 1.33
N LEU A 489 -2.12 10.57 2.64
CA LEU A 489 -1.06 10.48 3.65
C LEU A 489 -0.39 9.10 3.66
N ILE A 490 -1.16 8.01 3.53
CA ILE A 490 -0.59 6.65 3.36
C ILE A 490 0.33 6.56 2.14
N THR A 491 -0.10 7.14 1.02
CA THR A 491 0.70 7.17 -0.23
C THR A 491 1.95 8.03 -0.07
N LEU A 492 1.81 9.16 0.63
CA LEU A 492 2.90 10.08 0.93
C LEU A 492 3.94 9.41 1.83
N MET A 493 3.53 8.72 2.89
CA MET A 493 4.42 7.97 3.76
C MET A 493 5.22 6.92 2.98
N LYS A 494 4.60 6.22 2.01
CA LYS A 494 5.32 5.26 1.14
C LYS A 494 6.38 5.93 0.24
N THR A 495 6.19 7.20 -0.10
CA THR A 495 7.04 7.94 -1.05
C THR A 495 7.78 9.11 -0.42
N ALA A 496 7.87 9.15 0.91
CA ALA A 496 8.44 10.25 1.67
C ALA A 496 9.90 10.57 1.30
N GLY A 497 10.64 9.60 0.76
CA GLY A 497 11.99 9.80 0.25
C GLY A 497 12.11 10.84 -0.87
N LYS A 498 11.04 11.08 -1.65
CA LYS A 498 11.02 12.10 -2.71
C LYS A 498 11.20 13.54 -2.22
N TYR A 499 11.06 13.75 -0.91
CA TYR A 499 11.26 15.06 -0.28
C TYR A 499 12.66 15.23 0.29
N LEU A 500 13.54 14.24 0.10
CA LEU A 500 14.94 14.34 0.46
C LEU A 500 15.74 14.91 -0.70
N GLU A 501 16.67 15.80 -0.40
CA GLU A 501 17.62 16.34 -1.38
C GLU A 501 18.75 15.35 -1.69
N ASN A 502 18.97 14.35 -0.82
CA ASN A 502 20.00 13.33 -0.98
C ASN A 502 19.46 12.13 -1.76
N GLU A 503 19.96 11.94 -2.99
CA GLU A 503 19.54 10.86 -3.89
C GLU A 503 19.81 9.45 -3.35
N GLU A 504 20.87 9.25 -2.56
CA GLU A 504 21.16 7.94 -1.96
C GLU A 504 20.11 7.59 -0.89
N LEU A 505 19.76 8.55 -0.03
CA LEU A 505 18.72 8.37 0.98
C LEU A 505 17.33 8.19 0.33
N GLU A 506 17.06 8.87 -0.78
CA GLU A 506 15.84 8.63 -1.57
C GLU A 506 15.79 7.18 -2.06
N LYS A 507 16.88 6.67 -2.65
CA LYS A 507 16.97 5.27 -3.13
C LYS A 507 16.77 4.28 -1.99
N VAL A 508 17.37 4.53 -0.82
CA VAL A 508 17.19 3.70 0.38
C VAL A 508 15.72 3.68 0.80
N LEU A 509 15.09 4.85 0.97
CA LEU A 509 13.68 4.93 1.37
C LEU A 509 12.73 4.31 0.34
N LYS A 510 13.04 4.43 -0.95
CA LYS A 510 12.27 3.77 -2.01
C LYS A 510 12.34 2.25 -1.89
N LYS A 511 13.52 1.71 -1.54
CA LYS A 511 13.73 0.27 -1.31
C LYS A 511 13.03 -0.24 -0.05
N THR A 512 12.95 0.57 1.01
CA THR A 512 12.34 0.19 2.30
C THR A 512 10.87 0.58 2.44
N GLU A 513 10.22 0.98 1.34
CA GLU A 513 8.82 1.46 1.30
C GLU A 513 8.50 2.70 2.16
N GLY A 514 9.46 3.61 2.32
CA GLY A 514 9.27 4.91 2.95
C GLY A 514 9.18 4.87 4.47
N LEU A 515 8.29 5.67 5.04
CA LEU A 515 8.09 5.84 6.49
C LEU A 515 7.10 4.80 7.04
N GLY A 516 7.54 4.06 8.06
CA GLY A 516 6.72 3.03 8.71
C GLY A 516 6.59 1.74 7.91
N THR A 517 6.12 0.68 8.55
CA THR A 517 5.74 -0.58 7.88
C THR A 517 4.29 -0.52 7.43
N VAL A 518 3.90 -1.42 6.52
CA VAL A 518 2.50 -1.55 6.10
C VAL A 518 1.55 -1.75 7.29
N SER A 519 1.98 -2.46 8.33
CA SER A 519 1.22 -2.69 9.57
C SER A 519 1.16 -1.50 10.54
N THR A 520 1.95 -0.43 10.32
CA THR A 520 2.04 0.71 11.26
C THR A 520 1.67 2.06 10.65
N LYS A 521 1.65 2.16 9.32
CA LYS A 521 1.27 3.40 8.61
C LYS A 521 -0.11 3.90 8.99
N ASN A 522 -1.08 3.00 9.14
CA ASN A 522 -2.47 3.30 9.56
C ASN A 522 -2.63 3.74 11.02
N ILE A 523 -1.59 3.60 11.85
CA ILE A 523 -1.59 4.09 13.23
C ILE A 523 -1.09 5.54 13.27
N CYS A 524 -0.21 5.90 12.32
CA CYS A 524 0.42 7.22 12.25
C CYS A 524 -0.34 8.20 11.34
N ALA A 525 -1.02 7.68 10.31
CA ALA A 525 -1.89 8.43 9.40
C ALA A 525 -3.32 8.42 9.92
#